data_AF-A0A9D6A3X1-F1
#
_entry.id   AF-A0A9D6A3X1-F1
#
_cell.length_a   1.000
_cell.length_b   1.000
_cell.length_c   1.000
_cell.angle_alpha   90.00
_cell.angle_beta   90.00
_cell.angle_gamma   90.00
#
_symmetry.space_group_name_H-M   'P 1'
#
loop_
_entity.id
_entity.type
_entity.pdbx_description
1 polymer ?
#
loop_
_entity_poly.entity_id
_entity_poly.type
_entity_poly.pdbx_seq_one_letter_code
_entity_poly.pdbx_strand_id
1 'polypeptide(L)'
;MNKQHELPQAEDSRQHYSVPEDYFSQLEERILAQIPEEEPKAEEPKPSLWIRLRPIVYLAAVFVSLNLLIRALAPQQGQPTSSTLASAELNDEDYRSYYSEYGAHASYLEAVDAVYSEEASEQTLEE
;
A
#
# COMPACT_ATOMS: atom_id res chain seq x y z
N MET A 1 61.03 27.42 43.53
CA MET A 1 60.91 26.33 44.52
C MET A 1 61.01 25.02 43.77
N ASN A 2 62.19 24.41 43.75
CA ASN A 2 62.43 23.16 43.01
C ASN A 2 61.96 21.99 43.88
N LYS A 3 60.70 21.56 43.72
CA LYS A 3 60.23 20.29 44.28
C LYS A 3 60.44 19.20 43.24
N GLN A 4 61.63 18.62 43.20
CA GLN A 4 61.79 17.33 42.54
C GLN A 4 61.20 16.27 43.47
N HIS A 5 60.08 15.69 43.07
CA HIS A 5 59.51 14.53 43.76
C HIS A 5 60.31 13.32 43.30
N GLU A 6 61.19 12.81 44.17
CA GLU A 6 61.91 11.57 43.90
C GLU A 6 60.88 10.44 43.74
N LEU A 7 60.90 9.79 42.58
CA LEU A 7 60.02 8.65 42.32
C LEU A 7 60.37 7.55 43.32
N PRO A 8 59.37 6.89 43.94
CA PRO A 8 59.63 5.79 44.85
C PRO A 8 60.43 4.69 44.13
N GLN A 9 61.31 4.05 44.88
CA GLN A 9 62.18 2.99 44.37
C GLN A 9 61.32 1.85 43.77
N ALA A 10 61.86 1.16 42.76
CA ALA A 10 61.13 0.11 42.06
C ALA A 10 60.67 -1.04 42.98
N GLU A 11 61.39 -1.29 44.07
CA GLU A 11 61.01 -2.31 45.06
C GLU A 11 59.74 -1.95 45.83
N ASP A 12 59.55 -0.66 46.16
CA ASP A 12 58.36 -0.18 46.87
C ASP A 12 57.12 -0.21 45.97
N SER A 13 57.30 -0.02 44.66
CA SER A 13 56.19 -0.05 43.70
C SER A 13 55.74 -1.47 43.36
N ARG A 14 56.64 -2.47 43.40
CA ARG A 14 56.29 -3.87 43.08
C ARG A 14 55.16 -4.40 43.95
N GLN A 15 55.12 -4.07 45.24
CA GLN A 15 54.08 -4.55 46.15
C GLN A 15 52.67 -4.09 45.73
N HIS A 16 52.56 -2.92 45.08
CA HIS A 16 51.29 -2.35 44.66
C HIS A 16 50.87 -2.72 43.23
N TYR A 17 51.83 -3.16 42.40
CA TYR A 17 51.58 -3.53 41.00
C TYR A 17 51.75 -5.04 40.72
N SER A 18 51.95 -5.85 41.76
CA SER A 18 52.01 -7.31 41.64
C SER A 18 50.63 -7.92 41.84
N VAL A 19 50.32 -8.91 41.01
CA VAL A 19 49.15 -9.75 41.23
C VAL A 19 49.44 -10.73 42.38
N PRO A 20 48.41 -11.17 43.12
CA PRO A 20 48.55 -12.30 44.02
C PRO A 20 49.07 -13.54 43.29
N GLU A 21 49.80 -14.38 44.01
CA GLU A 21 50.16 -15.71 43.53
C GLU A 21 48.89 -16.45 43.09
N ASP A 22 48.97 -17.18 41.98
CA ASP A 22 47.87 -17.95 41.40
C ASP A 22 46.64 -17.16 40.90
N TYR A 23 46.73 -15.82 40.77
CA TYR A 23 45.62 -15.03 40.20
C TYR A 23 45.28 -15.43 38.76
N PHE A 24 46.30 -15.62 37.92
CA PHE A 24 46.12 -15.96 36.51
C PHE A 24 45.85 -17.44 36.27
N SER A 25 46.22 -18.33 37.21
CA SER A 25 45.96 -19.77 37.06
C SER A 25 44.47 -20.11 37.18
N GLN A 26 43.71 -19.33 37.96
CA GLN A 26 42.25 -19.48 38.13
C GLN A 26 41.42 -18.49 37.28
N LEU A 27 42.06 -17.70 36.41
CA LEU A 27 41.36 -16.70 35.62
C LEU A 27 40.36 -17.33 34.64
N GLU A 28 40.75 -18.42 33.98
CA GLU A 28 39.90 -19.13 33.02
C GLU A 28 38.63 -19.67 33.70
N GLU A 29 38.78 -20.32 34.85
CA GLU A 29 37.66 -20.83 35.64
C GLU A 29 36.72 -19.70 36.08
N ARG A 30 37.25 -18.56 36.53
CA ARG A 30 36.45 -17.38 36.88
C ARG A 30 35.72 -16.77 35.68
N ILE A 31 36.34 -16.74 34.51
CA ILE A 31 35.70 -16.25 33.28
C ILE A 31 34.56 -17.20 32.92
N LEU A 32 34.81 -18.50 32.90
CA LEU A 32 33.83 -19.52 32.51
C LEU A 32 32.65 -19.55 33.50
N ALA A 33 32.90 -19.48 34.80
CA ALA A 33 31.87 -19.39 35.82
C ALA A 33 31.02 -18.10 35.72
N GLN A 34 31.56 -17.04 35.11
CA GLN A 34 30.86 -15.77 34.92
C GLN A 34 30.16 -15.68 33.56
N ILE A 35 30.51 -16.54 32.60
CA ILE A 35 29.72 -16.72 31.38
C ILE A 35 28.40 -17.31 31.85
N PRO A 36 27.28 -16.59 31.70
CA PRO A 36 25.98 -17.18 31.94
C PRO A 36 25.89 -18.40 31.05
N GLU A 37 25.66 -19.58 31.62
CA GLU A 37 25.22 -20.72 30.81
C GLU A 37 24.01 -20.21 30.04
N GLU A 38 24.13 -20.15 28.71
CA GLU A 38 22.99 -19.82 27.87
C GLU A 38 21.97 -20.92 28.13
N GLU A 39 21.05 -20.69 29.08
CA GLU A 39 19.81 -21.43 29.11
C GLU A 39 19.30 -21.37 27.67
N PRO A 40 19.01 -22.52 27.03
CA PRO A 40 18.46 -22.51 25.70
C PRO A 40 17.15 -21.73 25.82
N LYS A 41 17.20 -20.44 25.48
CA LYS A 41 16.08 -19.53 25.51
C LYS A 41 15.03 -20.25 24.69
N ALA A 42 14.04 -20.82 25.38
CA ALA A 42 13.06 -21.70 24.77
C ALA A 42 12.59 -20.99 23.50
N GLU A 43 12.95 -21.56 22.34
CA GLU A 43 12.68 -20.92 21.07
C GLU A 43 11.17 -20.67 21.05
N GLU A 44 10.76 -19.41 21.14
CA GLU A 44 9.35 -19.07 21.04
C GLU A 44 8.84 -19.72 19.75
N PRO A 45 7.79 -20.55 19.81
CA PRO A 45 7.39 -21.37 18.68
C PRO A 45 7.09 -20.44 17.52
N LYS A 46 7.97 -20.44 16.51
CA LYS A 46 7.84 -19.60 15.33
C LYS A 46 6.44 -19.85 14.76
N PRO A 47 5.59 -18.82 14.62
CA PRO A 47 4.22 -19.02 14.22
C PRO A 47 4.19 -19.77 12.90
N SER A 48 3.56 -20.95 12.91
CA SER A 48 3.51 -21.81 11.74
C SER A 48 2.86 -21.09 10.57
N LEU A 49 3.40 -21.28 9.36
CA LEU A 49 2.80 -20.74 8.13
C LEU A 49 1.33 -21.17 7.96
N TRP A 50 0.93 -22.30 8.56
CA TRP A 50 -0.44 -22.78 8.63
C TRP A 50 -1.42 -21.79 9.26
N ILE A 51 -0.97 -21.01 10.26
CA ILE A 51 -1.78 -19.99 10.92
C ILE A 51 -2.18 -18.90 9.91
N ARG A 52 -1.29 -18.58 8.97
CA ARG A 52 -1.54 -17.60 7.90
C ARG A 52 -2.34 -18.20 6.74
N LEU A 53 -2.20 -19.49 6.46
CA LEU A 53 -2.95 -20.17 5.38
C LEU A 53 -4.42 -20.42 5.75
N ARG A 54 -4.72 -20.70 7.02
CA ARG A 54 -6.08 -20.98 7.50
C ARG A 54 -7.14 -19.97 7.00
N PRO A 55 -6.98 -18.65 7.16
CA PRO A 55 -7.96 -17.68 6.66
C PRO A 55 -8.05 -17.62 5.12
N ILE A 56 -6.94 -17.82 4.40
CA ILE A 56 -6.92 -17.78 2.93
C ILE A 56 -7.74 -18.95 2.35
N VAL A 57 -7.65 -20.13 2.98
CA VAL A 57 -8.43 -21.31 2.57
C VAL A 57 -9.94 -21.08 2.73
N TYR A 58 -10.38 -20.43 3.82
CA TYR A 58 -11.79 -20.05 3.96
C TYR A 58 -12.24 -19.08 2.87
N LEU A 59 -11.42 -18.07 2.55
CA LEU A 59 -11.73 -17.11 1.49
C LEU A 59 -11.84 -17.81 0.13
N ALA A 60 -10.92 -18.74 -0.17
CA ALA A 60 -10.95 -19.53 -1.39
C ALA A 60 -12.23 -20.38 -1.48
N ALA A 61 -12.66 -21.02 -0.38
CA ALA A 61 -13.89 -21.80 -0.35
C ALA A 61 -15.13 -20.95 -0.65
N VAL A 62 -15.23 -19.76 -0.06
CA VAL A 62 -16.32 -18.80 -0.34
C VAL A 62 -16.28 -18.39 -1.81
N PHE A 63 -15.10 -18.05 -2.33
CA PHE A 63 -14.95 -17.62 -3.72
C PHE A 63 -15.36 -18.73 -4.69
N VAL A 64 -14.94 -19.97 -4.45
CA VAL A 64 -15.35 -21.14 -5.24
C VAL A 64 -16.86 -21.36 -5.16
N SER A 65 -17.45 -21.27 -3.96
CA SER A 65 -18.90 -21.43 -3.79
C SER A 65 -19.70 -20.36 -4.55
N LEU A 66 -19.24 -19.10 -4.52
CA LEU A 66 -19.87 -18.00 -5.22
C LEU A 66 -19.69 -18.13 -6.74
N ASN A 67 -18.50 -18.51 -7.19
CA ASN A 67 -18.24 -18.77 -8.61
C ASN A 67 -19.08 -19.92 -9.16
N LEU A 68 -19.24 -21.00 -8.38
CA LEU A 68 -20.12 -22.11 -8.74
C LEU A 68 -21.57 -21.67 -8.82
N LEU A 69 -22.05 -20.87 -7.87
CA LEU A 69 -23.40 -20.35 -7.87
C LEU A 69 -23.65 -19.47 -9.11
N ILE A 70 -22.76 -18.51 -9.37
CA ILE A 70 -22.83 -17.65 -10.57
C ILE A 70 -22.82 -18.49 -11.83
N ARG A 71 -21.92 -19.48 -11.94
CA ARG A 71 -21.82 -20.35 -13.13
C ARG A 71 -23.03 -21.26 -13.32
N ALA A 72 -23.65 -21.74 -12.24
CA ALA A 72 -24.83 -22.59 -12.31
C ALA A 72 -26.08 -21.81 -12.74
N LEU A 73 -26.17 -20.52 -12.38
CA LEU A 73 -27.28 -19.64 -12.73
C LEU A 73 -27.04 -18.82 -14.00
N ALA A 74 -25.79 -18.69 -14.45
CA ALA A 74 -25.46 -17.96 -15.67
C ALA A 74 -25.96 -18.74 -16.91
N PRO A 75 -26.81 -18.15 -17.76
CA PRO A 75 -27.09 -18.73 -19.06
C PRO A 75 -25.78 -18.78 -19.87
N GLN A 76 -25.59 -19.85 -20.64
CA GLN A 76 -24.45 -20.03 -21.56
C GLN A 76 -24.49 -18.98 -22.68
N GLN A 77 -24.24 -17.72 -22.35
CA GLN A 77 -24.06 -16.64 -23.32
C GLN A 77 -22.56 -16.53 -23.56
N GLY A 78 -22.11 -17.23 -24.61
CA GLY A 78 -20.79 -16.97 -25.16
C GLY A 78 -20.76 -15.55 -25.70
N GLN A 79 -20.08 -14.64 -25.00
CA GLN A 79 -19.18 -13.61 -25.55
C GLN A 79 -18.67 -12.71 -24.40
N PRO A 80 -17.41 -12.24 -24.46
CA PRO A 80 -16.86 -11.33 -23.46
C PRO A 80 -17.35 -9.91 -23.73
N THR A 81 -18.36 -9.44 -23.00
CA THR A 81 -18.73 -8.03 -23.00
C THR A 81 -18.29 -7.35 -21.71
N SER A 82 -17.27 -6.52 -21.90
CA SER A 82 -16.80 -5.37 -21.10
C SER A 82 -17.68 -4.95 -19.92
N SER A 83 -17.04 -4.85 -18.75
CA SER A 83 -17.31 -3.93 -17.64
C SER A 83 -18.78 -3.63 -17.29
N THR A 84 -19.26 -4.26 -16.23
CA THR A 84 -20.41 -3.82 -15.42
C THR A 84 -20.17 -2.42 -14.86
N LEU A 85 -20.62 -1.39 -15.59
CA LEU A 85 -21.13 -0.16 -15.00
C LEU A 85 -22.63 -0.15 -15.31
N ALA A 86 -23.44 0.19 -14.31
CA ALA A 86 -24.90 0.17 -14.36
C ALA A 86 -25.42 0.69 -15.72
N SER A 87 -25.88 -0.25 -16.57
CA SER A 87 -26.44 0.07 -17.87
C SER A 87 -27.81 0.71 -17.62
N ALA A 88 -27.86 2.05 -17.65
CA ALA A 88 -29.07 2.69 -18.11
C ALA A 88 -29.35 2.12 -19.51
N GLU A 89 -30.49 1.46 -19.71
CA GLU A 89 -30.94 1.10 -21.05
C GLU A 89 -31.12 2.40 -21.84
N LEU A 90 -30.08 2.81 -22.54
CA LEU A 90 -30.17 3.85 -23.56
C LEU A 90 -30.71 3.16 -24.80
N ASN A 91 -31.99 3.36 -25.08
CA ASN A 91 -32.62 2.90 -26.30
C ASN A 91 -32.08 3.74 -27.46
N ASP A 92 -31.73 3.11 -28.59
CA ASP A 92 -31.24 3.82 -29.79
C ASP A 92 -32.26 4.87 -30.27
N GLU A 93 -33.56 4.63 -30.04
CA GLU A 93 -34.65 5.57 -30.32
C GLU A 93 -34.58 6.84 -29.44
N ASP A 94 -34.22 6.69 -28.16
CA ASP A 94 -34.07 7.81 -27.23
C ASP A 94 -32.86 8.66 -27.61
N TYR A 95 -31.76 8.01 -28.03
CA TYR A 95 -30.59 8.71 -28.54
C TYR A 95 -30.93 9.48 -29.84
N ARG A 96 -31.64 8.84 -30.77
CA ARG A 96 -32.06 9.47 -32.04
C ARG A 96 -33.00 10.66 -31.83
N SER A 97 -33.97 10.55 -30.92
CA SER A 97 -34.92 11.62 -30.64
C SER A 97 -34.25 12.84 -29.98
N TYR A 98 -33.31 12.61 -29.06
CA TYR A 98 -32.58 13.71 -28.42
C TYR A 98 -31.80 14.57 -29.43
N TYR A 99 -31.08 13.95 -30.37
CA TYR A 99 -30.31 14.69 -31.37
C TYR A 99 -31.17 15.32 -32.48
N SER A 100 -32.31 14.72 -32.83
CA SER A 100 -33.21 15.32 -33.82
C SER A 100 -33.85 16.59 -33.28
N GLU A 101 -34.26 16.60 -32.01
CA GLU A 101 -34.85 17.78 -31.36
C GLU A 101 -33.82 18.89 -31.15
N TYR A 102 -32.60 18.53 -30.74
CA TYR A 102 -31.49 19.49 -30.62
C TYR A 102 -31.15 20.15 -31.97
N GLY A 103 -31.05 19.34 -33.03
CA GLY A 103 -30.79 19.84 -34.39
C GLY A 103 -31.91 20.74 -34.90
N ALA A 104 -33.17 20.39 -34.63
CA ALA A 104 -34.32 21.21 -34.99
C ALA A 104 -34.29 22.58 -34.29
N HIS A 105 -34.00 22.63 -32.99
CA HIS A 105 -33.89 23.89 -32.25
C HIS A 105 -32.77 24.79 -32.79
N ALA A 106 -31.61 24.22 -33.13
CA ALA A 106 -30.51 24.98 -33.75
C ALA A 106 -30.93 25.61 -35.08
N SER A 107 -31.60 24.84 -35.95
CA SER A 107 -32.10 25.36 -37.23
C SER A 107 -33.18 26.43 -37.07
N TYR A 108 -34.03 26.33 -36.04
CA TYR A 108 -35.04 27.35 -35.74
C TYR A 108 -34.39 28.68 -35.35
N LEU A 109 -33.37 28.65 -34.48
CA LEU A 109 -32.65 29.85 -34.08
C LEU A 109 -31.95 30.53 -35.24
N GLU A 110 -31.32 29.76 -36.14
CA GLU A 110 -30.68 30.31 -37.35
C GLU A 110 -31.70 30.92 -38.32
N ALA A 111 -32.86 30.29 -38.49
CA ALA A 111 -33.94 30.86 -39.29
C ALA A 111 -34.49 32.17 -38.69
N VAL A 112 -34.62 32.23 -37.36
CA VAL A 112 -35.04 33.44 -36.66
C VAL A 112 -34.01 34.56 -36.81
N ASP A 113 -32.73 34.25 -36.65
CA ASP A 113 -31.64 35.21 -36.83
C ASP A 113 -31.59 35.76 -38.26
N ALA A 114 -31.76 34.90 -39.27
CA ALA A 114 -31.81 35.30 -40.66
C ALA A 114 -32.96 36.28 -40.96
N VAL A 115 -34.16 36.03 -40.43
CA VAL A 115 -35.33 36.92 -40.61
C VAL A 115 -35.10 38.28 -39.97
N TYR A 116 -34.57 38.33 -38.75
CA TYR A 116 -34.29 39.60 -38.06
C TYR A 116 -33.10 40.35 -38.68
N SER A 117 -32.11 39.65 -39.21
CA SER A 117 -30.98 40.26 -39.91
C SER A 117 -31.39 40.85 -41.27
N GLU A 118 -32.36 40.25 -41.97
CA GLU A 118 -32.95 40.85 -43.18
C GLU A 118 -33.70 42.15 -42.84
N GLU A 119 -34.57 42.16 -41.83
CA GLU A 119 -35.29 43.36 -41.39
C GLU A 119 -34.34 44.50 -40.97
N ALA A 120 -33.27 44.15 -40.25
CA ALA A 120 -32.25 45.12 -39.85
C ALA A 120 -31.46 45.67 -41.05
N SER A 121 -31.25 44.87 -42.10
CA SER A 121 -30.58 45.32 -43.31
C SER A 121 -31.47 46.24 -44.17
N GLU A 122 -32.78 45.97 -44.26
CA GLU A 122 -33.73 46.82 -45.00
C GLU A 122 -33.91 48.19 -44.33
N GLN A 123 -33.87 48.28 -42.99
CA GLN A 123 -33.97 49.58 -42.28
C GLN A 123 -32.75 50.50 -42.48
N THR A 124 -31.58 49.96 -42.85
CA THR A 124 -30.37 50.78 -43.06
C THR A 124 -30.23 51.37 -44.47
N LEU A 125 -31.14 51.03 -45.40
CA LEU A 125 -31.13 51.52 -46.78
C LEU A 125 -32.03 52.74 -47.02
N GLU A 126 -32.77 53.23 -46.02
CA GLU A 126 -33.58 54.45 -46.09
C GLU A 126 -33.09 55.57 -45.13
N GLU A 127 -31.80 55.92 -45.17
CA GLU A 127 -31.30 57.26 -44.73
C GLU A 127 -30.34 57.87 -45.76
#